data_AF-A0A3D3EVV4-F1
#
_entry.id   AF-A0A3D3EVV4-F1
#
_cell.length_a   1.000
_cell.length_b   1.000
_cell.length_c   1.000
_cell.angle_alpha   90.00
_cell.angle_beta   90.00
_cell.angle_gamma   90.00
#
_symmetry.space_group_name_H-M   'P 1'
#
loop_
_entity.id
_entity.type
_entity.pdbx_description
1 polymer ?
#
loop_
_entity_poly.entity_id
_entity_poly.type
_entity_poly.pdbx_seq_one_letter_code
_entity_poly.pdbx_strand_id
1 'polypeptide(L)'
;MAGRYAMKRYIFLILIALCGAGLAILYLNWGNPGGYIIAQIRLPRLLLTVLTGMSLAAVGSVYQLMLGNPLAEPYVLGISSGSAFGSILFAVLGMLILMPLGGFI
;
A
#
# COMPACT_ATOMS: atom_id res chain seq x y z
N MET A 1 -12.37 32.36 -14.67
CA MET A 1 -11.93 31.24 -15.54
C MET A 1 -11.49 29.97 -14.77
N ALA A 2 -11.76 29.83 -13.47
CA ALA A 2 -11.26 28.74 -12.62
C ALA A 2 -12.13 27.45 -12.57
N GLY A 3 -13.36 27.47 -13.11
CA GLY A 3 -14.32 26.36 -12.99
C GLY A 3 -13.99 25.10 -13.82
N ARG A 4 -13.20 25.22 -14.90
CA ARG A 4 -12.87 24.07 -15.77
C ARG A 4 -11.80 23.14 -15.18
N TYR A 5 -10.93 23.67 -14.30
CA TYR A 5 -9.85 22.88 -13.68
C TYR A 5 -10.37 21.99 -12.55
N ALA A 6 -11.36 22.46 -11.79
CA ALA A 6 -12.03 21.65 -10.77
C ALA A 6 -12.75 20.45 -11.40
N MET A 7 -13.47 20.65 -12.50
CA MET A 7 -14.17 19.59 -13.22
C MET A 7 -13.19 18.54 -13.78
N LYS A 8 -12.05 18.96 -14.35
CA LYS A 8 -10.99 18.02 -14.79
C LYS A 8 -10.41 17.20 -13.64
N ARG A 9 -10.27 17.77 -12.44
CA ARG A 9 -9.77 17.05 -11.25
C ARG A 9 -10.75 15.98 -10.77
N TYR A 10 -12.05 16.30 -10.72
CA TYR A 10 -13.08 15.31 -10.36
C TYR A 10 -13.16 14.17 -11.38
N ILE A 11 -13.12 14.48 -12.67
CA ILE A 11 -13.11 13.48 -13.75
C ILE A 11 -11.89 12.55 -13.63
N PHE A 12 -10.71 13.10 -13.33
CA PHE A 12 -9.49 12.31 -13.16
C PHE A 12 -9.58 11.36 -11.95
N LEU A 13 -10.14 11.82 -10.82
CA LEU A 13 -10.36 10.99 -9.64
C LEU A 13 -11.37 9.88 -9.89
N ILE A 14 -12.46 10.17 -10.62
CA ILE A 14 -13.48 9.18 -11.01
C ILE A 14 -12.87 8.12 -11.93
N LEU A 15 -11.99 8.50 -12.86
CA LEU A 15 -11.33 7.58 -13.77
C LEU A 15 -10.40 6.60 -13.03
N ILE A 16 -9.64 7.09 -12.04
CA ILE A 16 -8.79 6.25 -11.18
C ILE A 16 -9.65 5.28 -10.36
N ALA A 17 -10.75 5.77 -9.78
CA ALA A 17 -11.65 4.93 -8.99
C ALA A 17 -12.30 3.82 -9.85
N LEU A 18 -12.74 4.15 -11.07
CA LEU A 18 -13.31 3.19 -12.02
C LEU A 18 -12.28 2.16 -12.51
N CYS A 19 -11.06 2.60 -12.81
CA CYS A 19 -9.97 1.72 -13.20
C CYS A 19 -9.57 0.78 -12.05
N GLY A 20 -9.48 1.31 -10.83
CA GLY A 20 -9.20 0.50 -9.63
C GLY A 20 -10.28 -0.53 -9.34
N ALA A 21 -11.55 -0.15 -9.47
CA ALA A 21 -12.68 -1.08 -9.31
C ALA A 21 -12.69 -2.17 -10.41
N GLY A 22 -12.42 -1.80 -11.67
CA GLY A 22 -12.30 -2.75 -12.78
C GLY A 22 -11.15 -3.74 -12.57
N LEU A 23 -9.97 -3.24 -12.14
CA LEU A 23 -8.82 -4.08 -11.83
C LEU A 23 -9.11 -5.03 -10.66
N ALA A 24 -9.81 -4.56 -9.62
CA ALA A 24 -10.21 -5.38 -8.49
C ALA A 24 -11.18 -6.50 -8.89
N ILE A 25 -12.17 -6.22 -9.73
CA ILE A 25 -13.12 -7.24 -10.22
C ILE A 25 -12.38 -8.27 -11.08
N LEU A 26 -11.50 -7.83 -11.97
CA LEU A 26 -10.68 -8.72 -12.78
C LEU A 26 -9.77 -9.58 -11.91
N TYR A 27 -9.13 -9.01 -10.89
CA TYR A 27 -8.29 -9.74 -9.94
C TYR A 27 -9.07 -10.81 -9.15
N LEU A 28 -10.29 -10.49 -8.72
CA LEU A 28 -11.15 -11.44 -8.00
C LEU A 28 -11.66 -12.56 -8.92
N ASN A 29 -12.00 -12.24 -10.17
CA ASN A 29 -12.52 -13.18 -11.16
C ASN A 29 -11.44 -13.96 -11.93
N TRP A 30 -10.16 -13.60 -11.78
CA TRP A 30 -9.10 -14.16 -12.61
C TRP A 30 -8.83 -15.63 -12.34
N GLY A 31 -9.07 -16.52 -13.29
CA GLY A 31 -9.07 -17.96 -13.07
C GLY A 31 -10.38 -18.42 -12.43
N ASN A 32 -10.75 -19.68 -12.64
CA ASN A 32 -12.00 -20.27 -12.16
C ASN A 32 -11.75 -21.11 -10.87
N PRO A 33 -11.59 -20.49 -9.68
CA PRO A 33 -11.55 -21.22 -8.42
C PRO A 33 -12.90 -21.16 -7.70
N GLY A 34 -13.20 -22.19 -6.91
CA GLY A 34 -14.34 -22.16 -5.99
C GLY A 34 -14.29 -20.96 -5.02
N GLY A 35 -15.45 -20.55 -4.49
CA GLY A 35 -15.60 -19.36 -3.65
C GLY A 35 -14.66 -19.26 -2.43
N TYR A 36 -14.14 -20.40 -1.95
CA TYR A 36 -13.18 -20.47 -0.84
C TYR A 36 -11.86 -19.74 -1.13
N ILE A 37 -11.28 -19.89 -2.32
CA ILE A 37 -9.98 -19.28 -2.68
C ILE A 37 -10.09 -17.76 -2.76
N ILE A 38 -11.22 -17.27 -3.27
CA ILE A 38 -11.50 -15.84 -3.36
C ILE A 38 -11.53 -15.25 -1.94
N ALA A 39 -12.29 -15.87 -1.03
CA ALA A 39 -12.48 -15.39 0.33
C ALA A 39 -11.21 -15.50 1.20
N GLN A 40 -10.45 -16.61 1.09
CA GLN A 40 -9.34 -16.91 2.01
C GLN A 40 -7.97 -16.43 1.53
N ILE A 41 -7.80 -16.22 0.22
CA ILE A 41 -6.47 -15.90 -0.35
C ILE A 41 -6.48 -14.55 -1.04
N ARG A 42 -7.43 -14.32 -1.95
CA ARG A 42 -7.40 -13.11 -2.80
C ARG A 42 -7.92 -11.87 -2.09
N LEU A 43 -9.05 -12.00 -1.41
CA LEU A 43 -9.67 -10.91 -0.68
C LEU A 43 -8.76 -10.32 0.41
N PRO A 44 -8.16 -11.13 1.32
CA PRO A 44 -7.25 -10.57 2.33
C PRO A 44 -6.01 -9.93 1.70
N ARG A 45 -5.46 -10.53 0.64
CA ARG A 45 -4.30 -9.95 -0.05
C ARG A 45 -4.63 -8.61 -0.71
N LEU A 46 -5.79 -8.48 -1.36
CA LEU A 46 -6.23 -7.22 -1.96
C LEU A 46 -6.39 -6.13 -0.90
N LEU A 47 -7.04 -6.44 0.22
CA LEU A 47 -7.18 -5.50 1.34
C LEU A 47 -5.83 -5.02 1.85
N LEU A 48 -4.88 -5.95 2.10
CA LEU A 48 -3.54 -5.60 2.54
C LEU A 48 -2.82 -4.68 1.54
N THR A 49 -2.91 -4.95 0.23
CA THR A 49 -2.27 -4.11 -0.80
C THR A 49 -2.84 -2.70 -0.88
N VAL A 50 -4.16 -2.56 -0.73
CA VAL A 50 -4.80 -1.23 -0.73
C VAL A 50 -4.39 -0.45 0.51
N LEU A 51 -4.45 -1.10 1.69
CA LEU A 51 -4.08 -0.47 2.96
C LEU A 51 -2.60 -0.05 2.97
N THR A 52 -1.69 -0.92 2.54
CA THR A 52 -0.25 -0.59 2.47
C THR A 52 0.03 0.50 1.44
N GLY A 53 -0.62 0.49 0.27
CA GLY A 53 -0.50 1.55 -0.72
C GLY A 53 -0.96 2.92 -0.19
N MET A 54 -2.10 2.95 0.51
CA MET A 54 -2.61 4.18 1.13
C MET A 54 -1.68 4.71 2.22
N SER A 55 -1.13 3.84 3.08
CA SER A 55 -0.18 4.26 4.11
C SER A 55 1.11 4.81 3.51
N LEU A 56 1.64 4.17 2.46
CA LEU A 56 2.86 4.62 1.77
C LEU A 56 2.64 5.99 1.10
N ALA A 57 1.50 6.20 0.45
CA ALA A 57 1.16 7.47 -0.18
C ALA A 57 1.03 8.60 0.86
N ALA A 58 0.38 8.33 2.00
CA ALA A 58 0.23 9.29 3.08
C ALA A 58 1.59 9.69 3.67
N VAL A 59 2.41 8.70 4.04
CA VAL A 59 3.74 8.92 4.61
C VAL A 59 4.65 9.66 3.61
N GLY A 60 4.63 9.27 2.33
CA GLY A 60 5.38 9.96 1.27
C GLY A 60 5.02 11.44 1.16
N SER A 61 3.72 11.78 1.19
CA SER A 61 3.28 13.18 1.13
C SER A 61 3.76 14.02 2.33
N VAL A 62 3.79 13.42 3.53
CA VAL A 62 4.29 14.09 4.74
C VAL A 62 5.80 14.32 4.65
N TYR A 63 6.57 13.33 4.19
CA TYR A 63 8.02 13.48 4.04
C TYR A 63 8.40 14.50 2.97
N GLN A 64 7.68 14.52 1.84
CA GLN A 64 7.87 15.53 0.80
C GLN A 64 7.63 16.96 1.33
N LEU A 65 6.64 17.14 2.22
CA LEU A 65 6.36 18.42 2.88
C LEU A 65 7.43 18.80 3.92
N MET A 66 7.83 17.86 4.78
CA MET A 66 8.83 18.08 5.83
C MET A 66 10.20 18.45 5.28
N LEU A 67 10.61 17.79 4.20
CA LEU A 67 11.94 17.96 3.60
C LEU A 67 11.97 19.03 2.50
N GLY A 68 10.81 19.51 2.06
CA GLY A 68 10.71 20.45 0.95
C GLY A 68 11.28 19.90 -0.37
N ASN A 69 11.39 18.58 -0.50
CA ASN A 69 11.96 17.91 -1.66
C ASN A 69 10.92 16.97 -2.29
N PRO A 70 10.45 17.24 -3.52
CA PRO A 70 9.45 16.40 -4.19
C PRO A 70 9.95 15.00 -4.54
N LEU A 71 11.26 14.73 -4.43
CA LEU A 71 11.84 13.38 -4.60
C LEU A 71 12.06 12.64 -3.27
N ALA A 72 11.74 13.24 -2.13
CA ALA A 72 11.91 12.57 -0.84
C ALA A 72 10.87 11.44 -0.69
N GLU A 73 11.35 10.24 -0.38
CA GLU A 73 10.52 9.08 -0.06
C GLU A 73 11.03 8.38 1.21
N PRO A 74 10.13 7.81 2.02
CA PRO A 74 10.48 7.15 3.29
C PRO A 74 11.47 5.98 3.11
N TYR A 75 11.48 5.33 1.94
CA TYR A 75 12.42 4.24 1.64
C TYR A 75 13.88 4.70 1.61
N VAL A 76 14.14 5.91 1.13
CA VAL A 76 15.51 6.46 1.03
C VAL A 76 16.09 6.83 2.40
N LEU A 77 15.22 7.10 3.39
CA LEU A 77 15.62 7.49 4.74
C LEU A 77 15.95 6.29 5.65
N GLY A 78 15.94 5.06 5.14
CA GLY A 78 16.34 3.86 5.87
C GLY A 78 15.27 3.27 6.81
N ILE A 79 14.03 3.75 6.74
CA ILE A 79 12.91 3.26 7.57
C ILE A 79 12.59 1.80 7.21
N SER A 80 12.63 1.46 5.92
CA SER A 80 12.36 0.08 5.48
C SER A 80 13.48 -0.88 5.86
N SER A 81 14.74 -0.45 5.83
CA SER A 81 15.87 -1.31 6.22
C SER A 81 15.93 -1.53 7.73
N GLY A 82 15.55 -0.53 8.54
CA GLY A 82 15.38 -0.67 10.00
C GLY A 82 14.30 -1.70 10.36
N SER A 83 13.11 -1.55 9.77
CA SER A 83 11.98 -2.50 9.95
C SER A 83 12.35 -3.94 9.55
N ALA A 84 13.04 -4.10 8.41
CA ALA A 84 13.52 -5.40 7.97
C ALA A 84 14.55 -5.99 8.94
N PHE A 85 15.51 -5.17 9.41
CA PHE A 85 16.50 -5.60 10.39
C PHE A 85 15.85 -6.07 11.70
N GLY A 86 14.92 -5.32 12.28
CA GLY A 86 14.22 -5.72 13.51
C GLY A 86 13.42 -7.01 13.34
N SER A 87 12.74 -7.19 12.20
CA SER A 87 12.03 -8.43 11.87
C SER A 87 12.97 -9.64 11.78
N ILE A 88 14.12 -9.46 11.13
CA ILE A 88 15.13 -10.51 10.96
C ILE A 88 15.83 -10.82 12.29
N LEU A 89 16.08 -9.81 13.13
CA LEU A 89 16.67 -10.00 14.45
C LEU A 89 15.82 -10.96 15.31
N PHE A 90 14.51 -10.75 15.32
CA PHE A 90 13.57 -11.64 16.01
C PHE A 90 13.52 -13.04 15.40
N ALA A 91 13.66 -13.14 14.07
CA ALA A 91 13.75 -14.43 13.39
C ALA A 91 14.99 -15.22 13.82
N VAL A 92 16.16 -14.57 13.90
CA VAL A 92 17.43 -15.19 14.29
C VAL A 92 17.43 -15.60 15.76
N LEU A 93 16.77 -14.84 16.62
CA LEU A 93 16.58 -15.18 18.04
C LEU A 93 15.59 -16.35 18.26
N GLY A 94 15.01 -16.91 17.20
CA GLY A 94 14.04 -18.01 17.27
C GLY A 94 12.62 -17.57 17.64
N MET A 95 12.37 -16.26 17.74
CA MET A 95 11.08 -15.68 18.12
C MET A 95 10.18 -15.50 16.89
N LEU A 96 9.90 -16.59 16.16
CA LEU A 96 9.20 -16.56 14.86
C LEU A 96 7.81 -15.92 14.93
N ILE A 97 7.06 -16.17 16.02
CA ILE A 97 5.73 -15.59 16.23
C ILE A 97 5.80 -14.07 16.43
N LEU A 98 6.90 -13.56 16.98
CA LEU A 98 7.11 -12.13 17.25
C LEU A 98 7.84 -11.41 16.10
N MET A 99 8.22 -12.08 15.01
CA MET A 99 8.84 -11.43 13.84
C MET A 99 8.05 -10.22 13.32
N PRO A 100 6.71 -10.23 13.23
CA PRO A 100 5.96 -9.06 12.78
C PRO A 100 6.12 -7.85 13.71
N LEU A 101 6.33 -8.08 15.01
CA LEU A 101 6.58 -7.00 15.98
C LEU A 101 7.96 -6.39 15.79
N GLY A 102 8.93 -7.20 15.36
CA GLY A 102 10.27 -6.74 14.97
C GLY A 102 10.24 -5.71 13.83
N GLY A 103 9.19 -5.69 13.01
CA GLY A 103 9.03 -4.68 11.96
C GLY A 103 8.68 -3.28 12.44
N PHE A 104 8.29 -3.11 13.71
CA PHE A 104 7.85 -1.83 14.28
C PHE A 104 8.90 -1.15 15.17
N ILE A 105 10.04 -1.80 15.39
CA ILE A 105 11.21 -1.30 16.13
C ILE A 105 12.33 -0.92 15.16
#